data_AF-A0A7J8XJE9-F1
#
_entry.id   AF-A0A7J8XJE9-F1
#
_cell.length_a   1.000
_cell.length_b   1.000
_cell.length_c   1.000
_cell.angle_alpha   90.00
_cell.angle_beta   90.00
_cell.angle_gamma   90.00
#
_symmetry.space_group_name_H-M   'P 1'
#
loop_
_entity.id
_entity.type
_entity.pdbx_description
1 polymer ?
#
loop_
_entity_poly.entity_id
_entity_poly.type
_entity_poly.pdbx_seq_one_letter_code
_entity_poly.pdbx_strand_id
1 'polypeptide(L)'
;MRPLAAGAVFRCYPGLWKVFYDDKDRLGRYLLAKELVSRPDVEELEIIFGNAEEKSEQGPSFFSQAAGIFSSLNRFVKAISK
;
A
#
# COMPACT_ATOMS: atom_id res chain seq x y z
N MET A 1 -9.04 -17.47 11.54
CA MET A 1 -9.51 -16.35 10.68
C MET A 1 -10.30 -16.96 9.54
N ARG A 2 -11.50 -16.46 9.25
CA ARG A 2 -12.23 -16.83 8.03
C ARG A 2 -11.52 -16.19 6.82
N PRO A 3 -11.48 -16.83 5.65
CA PRO A 3 -11.00 -16.18 4.44
C PRO A 3 -11.93 -14.99 4.12
N LEU A 4 -11.38 -13.77 4.07
CA LEU A 4 -12.10 -12.59 3.60
C LEU A 4 -12.05 -12.57 2.07
N ALA A 5 -13.21 -12.44 1.43
CA ALA A 5 -13.29 -12.40 -0.04
C ALA A 5 -12.75 -11.10 -0.66
N ALA A 6 -12.54 -10.05 0.15
CA ALA A 6 -12.20 -8.71 -0.32
C ALA A 6 -10.71 -8.50 -0.66
N GLY A 7 -9.83 -9.43 -0.27
CA GLY A 7 -8.40 -9.26 -0.49
C GLY A 7 -7.53 -10.30 0.22
N ALA A 8 -6.23 -10.01 0.28
CA ALA A 8 -5.23 -10.94 0.77
C ALA A 8 -4.21 -10.28 1.70
N VAL A 9 -3.66 -11.05 2.64
CA VAL A 9 -2.64 -10.60 3.59
C VAL A 9 -1.39 -11.46 3.41
N PHE A 10 -0.25 -10.82 3.14
CA PHE A 10 1.03 -11.50 2.91
C PHE A 10 2.12 -10.98 3.84
N ARG A 11 3.08 -11.86 4.16
CA ARG A 11 4.31 -11.52 4.87
C ARG A 11 5.51 -12.11 4.11
N CYS A 12 6.43 -11.25 3.67
CA CYS A 12 7.73 -11.68 3.13
C CYS A 12 8.80 -11.41 4.18
N TYR A 13 9.24 -12.41 4.95
CA TYR A 13 10.30 -12.23 5.94
C TYR A 13 11.64 -11.86 5.27
N PRO A 14 12.45 -10.93 5.82
CA PRO A 14 12.29 -10.18 7.07
C PRO A 14 11.45 -8.88 6.98
N GLY A 15 10.68 -8.69 5.92
CA GLY A 15 9.87 -7.49 5.67
C GLY A 15 8.52 -7.39 6.40
N LEU A 16 7.85 -6.27 6.15
CA LEU A 16 6.56 -5.87 6.73
C LEU A 16 5.41 -6.77 6.25
N TRP A 17 4.34 -6.80 7.05
CA TRP A 17 3.05 -7.34 6.64
C TRP A 17 2.41 -6.40 5.63
N LYS A 18 1.86 -6.99 4.56
CA LYS A 18 1.22 -6.24 3.48
C LYS A 18 -0.20 -6.75 3.30
N VAL A 19 -1.15 -5.83 3.28
CA VAL A 19 -2.56 -6.11 2.97
C VAL A 19 -2.81 -5.64 1.55
N PHE A 20 -3.54 -6.43 0.77
CA PHE A 20 -3.87 -6.15 -0.62
C PHE A 20 -5.37 -6.26 -0.86
N TYR A 21 -5.89 -5.40 -1.75
CA TYR A 21 -7.24 -5.50 -2.31
C TYR A 21 -7.20 -6.25 -3.63
N ASP A 22 -8.31 -6.92 -3.95
CA ASP A 22 -8.55 -7.41 -5.30
C ASP A 22 -8.82 -6.21 -6.23
N ASP A 23 -8.13 -6.18 -7.38
CA ASP A 23 -8.30 -5.13 -8.38
C ASP A 23 -9.61 -5.38 -9.15
N LYS A 24 -10.62 -4.52 -8.92
CA LYS A 24 -11.93 -4.62 -9.59
C LYS A 24 -11.83 -4.36 -11.10
N ASP A 25 -10.86 -3.55 -11.53
CA ASP A 25 -10.71 -3.15 -12.93
C ASP A 25 -9.90 -4.19 -13.74
N ARG A 26 -9.04 -4.95 -13.06
CA ARG A 26 -8.17 -5.96 -13.69
C ARG A 26 -8.15 -7.25 -12.89
N LEU A 27 -8.96 -8.20 -13.32
CA LEU A 27 -9.03 -9.55 -12.75
C LEU A 27 -7.63 -10.19 -12.61
N GLY A 28 -7.36 -10.75 -11.43
CA GLY A 28 -6.12 -11.46 -11.12
C GLY A 28 -4.96 -10.55 -10.70
N ARG A 29 -5.21 -9.27 -10.44
CA ARG A 29 -4.21 -8.35 -9.88
C ARG A 29 -4.62 -7.91 -8.48
N TYR A 30 -3.61 -7.68 -7.66
CA TYR A 30 -3.78 -7.21 -6.29
C TYR A 30 -3.15 -5.83 -6.14
N LEU A 31 -3.88 -4.91 -5.51
CA LEU A 31 -3.41 -3.55 -5.21
C LEU A 31 -3.00 -3.47 -3.75
N LEU A 32 -1.82 -2.90 -3.48
CA LEU A 32 -1.32 -2.75 -2.12
C LEU A 32 -2.17 -1.75 -1.35
N ALA A 33 -2.78 -2.20 -0.25
CA ALA A 33 -3.62 -1.41 0.62
C ALA A 33 -2.81 -0.66 1.69
N LYS A 34 -2.04 -1.44 2.46
CA LYS A 34 -1.36 -0.96 3.66
C LYS A 34 -0.20 -1.87 4.03
N GLU A 35 0.85 -1.27 4.55
CA GLU A 35 1.99 -1.98 5.15
C GLU A 35 1.96 -1.81 6.67
N LEU A 36 2.24 -2.90 7.39
CA LEU A 36 2.13 -3.00 8.85
C LEU A 36 3.34 -3.73 9.42
N VAL A 37 3.78 -3.31 10.60
CA VAL A 37 4.91 -3.95 11.30
C VAL A 37 4.47 -5.28 11.92
N SER A 38 3.28 -5.29 12.52
CA SER A 38 2.63 -6.47 13.12
C SER A 38 1.62 -7.10 12.17
N ARG A 39 1.22 -8.33 12.49
CA ARG A 39 0.12 -9.00 11.80
C ARG A 39 -1.17 -8.21 12.06
N PRO A 40 -1.94 -7.84 11.03
CA PRO A 40 -3.22 -7.18 11.23
C PRO A 40 -4.25 -8.08 11.88
N ASP A 41 -5.00 -7.51 12.81
CA ASP A 41 -6.16 -8.12 13.45
C ASP A 41 -7.44 -7.95 12.62
N VAL A 42 -8.53 -8.62 13.02
CA VAL A 42 -9.79 -8.61 12.25
C VAL A 42 -10.39 -7.21 12.16
N GLU A 43 -10.43 -6.48 13.27
CA GLU A 43 -10.94 -5.10 13.33
C GLU A 43 -10.12 -4.16 12.43
N GLU A 44 -8.80 -4.34 12.41
CA GLU A 44 -7.93 -3.55 11.52
C GLU A 44 -8.20 -3.87 10.06
N LEU A 45 -8.43 -5.14 9.72
CA LEU A 45 -8.80 -5.53 8.35
C LEU A 45 -10.13 -4.91 7.95
N GLU A 46 -11.15 -4.93 8.80
CA GLU A 46 -12.44 -4.31 8.53
C GLU A 46 -12.31 -2.80 8.28
N ILE A 47 -11.50 -2.10 9.09
CA ILE A 47 -11.21 -0.68 8.89
C ILE A 47 -10.46 -0.45 7.57
N ILE A 48 -9.48 -1.30 7.24
CA ILE A 48 -8.72 -1.19 6.00
C ILE A 48 -9.65 -1.43 4.80
N PHE A 49 -10.43 -2.50 4.78
CA PHE A 49 -11.36 -2.80 3.68
C PHE A 49 -12.49 -1.76 3.58
N GLY A 50 -13.06 -1.30 4.70
CA GLY A 50 -14.10 -0.26 4.72
C GLY A 50 -13.62 1.09 4.19
N ASN A 51 -12.44 1.55 4.58
CA ASN A 51 -11.87 2.82 4.08
C ASN A 51 -11.50 2.77 2.58
N ALA A 52 -11.28 1.58 2.00
CA ALA A 52 -10.93 1.49 0.58
C ALA A 52 -12.13 1.65 -0.34
N GLU A 53 -13.33 1.26 0.10
CA GLU A 53 -14.56 1.58 -0.64
C GLU A 53 -14.71 3.11 -0.72
N GLU A 54 -14.48 3.83 0.38
CA GLU A 54 -14.54 5.30 0.41
C GLU A 54 -13.40 5.99 -0.36
N LYS A 55 -12.17 5.46 -0.32
CA LYS A 55 -11.02 6.07 -1.03
C LYS A 55 -11.01 5.84 -2.54
N SER A 56 -11.78 4.88 -3.05
CA SER A 56 -11.89 4.66 -4.49
C SER A 56 -12.50 5.86 -5.23
N GLU A 57 -13.16 6.77 -4.51
CA GLU A 57 -13.75 7.99 -5.05
C GLU A 57 -12.79 9.23 -5.02
N GLN A 58 -11.60 9.12 -4.43
CA GLN A 58 -10.72 10.29 -4.22
C GLN A 58 -9.21 9.98 -4.36
N GLY A 59 -8.71 9.95 -5.59
CA GLY A 59 -7.30 10.28 -5.86
C GLY A 59 -7.07 11.80 -5.73
N PRO A 60 -5.85 12.35 -5.46
CA PRO A 60 -4.51 11.76 -5.44
C PRO A 60 -3.62 12.22 -4.24
N SER A 61 -3.23 11.34 -3.31
CA SER A 61 -2.25 11.71 -2.25
C SER A 61 -0.85 11.07 -2.41
N PHE A 62 -0.75 9.97 -3.18
CA PHE A 62 0.52 9.24 -3.35
C PHE A 62 1.48 9.90 -4.37
N PHE A 63 0.97 10.60 -5.39
CA PHE A 63 1.80 11.26 -6.40
C PHE A 63 2.57 12.48 -5.86
N SER A 64 1.97 13.26 -4.96
CA SER A 64 2.61 14.43 -4.36
C SER A 64 3.76 14.01 -3.44
N GLN A 65 3.61 12.91 -2.70
CA GLN A 65 4.66 12.37 -1.85
C GLN A 65 5.82 11.78 -2.66
N ALA A 66 5.54 11.11 -3.79
CA ALA A 66 6.58 10.62 -4.69
C ALA A 66 7.43 11.75 -5.29
N ALA A 67 6.81 12.86 -5.71
CA ALA A 67 7.53 14.01 -6.28
C ALA A 67 8.57 14.62 -5.30
N GLY A 68 8.26 14.67 -4.00
CA GLY A 68 9.19 15.14 -2.97
C GLY A 68 10.44 14.25 -2.84
N ILE A 69 10.28 12.94 -2.97
CA ILE A 69 11.37 11.94 -2.85
C ILE A 69 12.28 12.00 -4.09
N PHE A 70 11.74 12.21 -5.29
CA PHE A 70 12.58 12.38 -6.50
C PHE A 70 13.47 13.62 -6.43
N SER A 71 13.01 14.70 -5.79
CA SER A 71 13.79 15.93 -5.64
C SER A 71 15.04 15.75 -4.76
N SER A 72 14.97 14.92 -3.72
CA SER A 72 16.10 14.66 -2.83
C SER A 72 17.16 13.80 -3.51
N LEU A 73 16.75 12.79 -4.28
CA LEU A 73 17.67 11.94 -5.06
C LEU A 73 18.50 12.75 -6.06
N ASN A 74 17.90 13.73 -6.76
CA ASN A 74 18.64 14.57 -7.70
C ASN A 74 19.75 15.40 -7.01
N ARG A 75 19.50 15.86 -5.77
CA ARG A 75 20.51 16.59 -4.97
C ARG A 75 21.64 15.67 -4.50
N PHE A 76 21.33 14.42 -4.15
CA PHE A 76 22.34 13.41 -3.79
C PHE A 76 23.24 13.04 -4.97
N VAL A 77 22.66 12.75 -6.14
CA VAL A 77 23.43 12.43 -7.36
C VAL A 77 24.38 13.58 -7.71
N LYS A 78 23.90 14.82 -7.62
CA LYS A 78 24.71 16.01 -7.92
C LYS A 78 25.84 16.27 -6.90
N ALA A 79 25.70 15.78 -5.66
CA ALA A 79 26.74 15.89 -4.63
C ALA A 79 27.85 14.83 -4.79
N ILE A 80 27.51 13.67 -5.36
CA ILE A 80 28.45 12.56 -5.58
C ILE A 80 29.19 12.70 -6.91
N SER A 81 28.64 13.43 -7.89
CA SER A 81 29.27 13.60 -9.21
C SER A 81 30.40 14.66 -9.26
N LYS A 82 31.02 14.99 -8.12
CA LYS A 82 32.13 15.95 -8.03
C LYS A 82 33.46 15.25 -7.73
#